data_AF-A0A7J8J8L7-F1
#
_entry.id   AF-A0A7J8J8L7-F1
#
_cell.length_a   1.000
_cell.length_b   1.000
_cell.length_c   1.000
_cell.angle_alpha   90.00
_cell.angle_beta   90.00
_cell.angle_gamma   90.00
#
_symmetry.space_group_name_H-M   'P 1'
#
loop_
_entity.id
_entity.type
_entity.pdbx_description
1 polymer ?
#
loop_
_entity_poly.entity_id
_entity_poly.type
_entity_poly.pdbx_seq_one_letter_code
_entity_poly.pdbx_strand_id
1 'polypeptide(L)'
;MSCRGPLGFYTTGAVRQIFGDYKTTICGKGLSATFVGITYALTIVWLLVFACSAVPVYIYFNTWTTCQSIAFPSKTSASIGSLCADARMYGVLPWNAFPGKVCGSNLLSICKTAEFQMTFHLFIAAFVGAAATLVSLLTFMIAATYNFAVLKLMGRGTKF
;
A
#
# COMPACT_ATOMS: atom_id res chain seq x y z
N MET A 1 14.32 37.47 -5.59
CA MET A 1 13.24 36.56 -5.15
C MET A 1 13.24 35.36 -6.08
N SER A 2 13.90 34.26 -5.72
CA SER A 2 13.93 33.05 -6.54
C SER A 2 13.93 31.85 -5.61
N CYS A 3 12.75 31.24 -5.44
CA CYS A 3 12.62 29.97 -4.73
C CYS A 3 13.01 28.86 -5.71
N ARG A 4 14.22 28.32 -5.57
CA ARG A 4 14.74 27.28 -6.46
C ARG A 4 14.33 25.89 -5.93
N GLY A 5 13.27 25.33 -6.53
CA GLY A 5 13.02 23.89 -6.77
C GLY A 5 12.82 22.92 -5.58
N PRO A 6 12.04 21.82 -5.75
CA PRO A 6 11.70 20.87 -4.67
C PRO A 6 12.84 19.93 -4.25
N LEU A 7 14.00 19.93 -4.92
CA LEU A 7 15.09 18.99 -4.65
C LEU A 7 15.98 19.34 -3.44
N GLY A 8 15.76 20.49 -2.79
CA GLY A 8 16.59 20.95 -1.67
C GLY A 8 16.34 20.24 -0.32
N PHE A 9 15.37 19.32 -0.23
CA PHE A 9 14.95 18.73 1.04
C PHE A 9 15.78 17.51 1.50
N TYR A 10 16.63 16.93 0.65
CA TYR A 10 17.49 15.79 1.00
C TYR A 10 18.95 16.19 1.31
N THR A 11 19.32 17.47 1.22
CA THR A 11 20.69 17.87 1.57
C THR A 11 20.80 17.98 3.08
N THR A 12 21.29 16.90 3.68
CA THR A 12 21.90 16.80 5.01
C THR A 12 22.56 18.11 5.45
N GLY A 13 22.52 18.41 6.74
CA GLY A 13 23.04 19.64 7.37
C GLY A 13 24.51 20.00 7.12
N ALA A 14 25.23 19.28 6.26
CA ALA A 14 26.59 19.56 5.83
C ALA A 14 26.72 20.80 4.90
N VAL A 15 25.64 21.24 4.23
CA VAL A 15 25.69 22.42 3.33
C VAL A 15 25.35 23.73 4.06
N ARG A 16 24.85 23.65 5.30
CA ARG A 16 24.45 24.80 6.11
C ARG A 16 25.63 25.70 6.52
N GLN A 17 26.87 25.22 6.35
CA GLN A 17 28.10 25.97 6.63
C GLN A 17 28.62 26.76 5.42
N ILE A 18 28.16 26.48 4.19
CA ILE A 18 28.77 27.02 2.96
C ILE A 18 28.04 28.26 2.44
N PHE A 19 26.73 28.38 2.69
CA PHE A 19 25.96 29.58 2.32
C PHE A 19 25.37 30.20 3.58
N GLY A 20 26.05 31.26 4.03
CA GLY A 20 25.71 32.05 5.20
C GLY A 20 24.29 32.60 5.22
N ASP A 21 23.88 32.97 6.43
CA ASP A 21 22.67 33.72 6.81
C ASP A 21 21.79 34.18 5.63
N TYR A 22 20.83 33.34 5.25
CA TYR A 22 19.72 33.82 4.43
C TYR A 22 18.43 33.69 5.24
N LYS A 23 17.92 34.87 5.61
CA LYS A 23 16.70 35.19 6.33
C LYS A 23 15.45 34.70 5.58
N THR A 24 15.29 33.39 5.44
CA THR A 24 14.16 32.68 4.77
C THR A 24 13.50 31.67 5.70
N THR A 25 13.55 31.92 7.00
CA THR A 25 13.05 31.01 8.03
C THR A 25 11.53 30.79 7.98
N ILE A 26 10.75 31.67 7.32
CA ILE A 26 9.28 31.56 7.26
C ILE A 26 8.81 30.66 6.11
N CYS A 27 9.36 30.83 4.91
CA CYS A 27 8.98 30.03 3.74
C CYS A 27 9.39 28.56 3.91
N GLY A 28 10.60 28.31 4.44
CA GLY A 28 11.08 26.95 4.70
C GLY A 28 10.31 26.20 5.80
N LYS A 29 9.82 26.92 6.83
CA LYS A 29 8.98 26.35 7.89
C LYS A 29 7.55 26.06 7.43
N GLY A 30 7.00 26.92 6.56
CA GLY A 30 5.69 26.68 5.93
C GLY A 30 5.74 25.47 4.99
N LEU A 31 6.72 25.42 4.09
CA LEU A 31 6.89 24.30 3.16
C LEU A 31 7.10 22.97 3.88
N SER A 32 7.93 22.92 4.93
CA SER A 32 8.14 21.68 5.68
C SER A 32 6.90 21.24 6.47
N ALA A 33 6.15 22.18 7.06
CA ALA A 33 4.89 21.87 7.74
C ALA A 33 3.82 21.35 6.76
N THR A 34 3.69 21.98 5.59
CA THR A 34 2.77 21.50 4.54
C THR A 34 3.18 20.13 4.01
N PHE A 35 4.49 19.89 3.85
CA PHE A 35 4.99 18.61 3.36
C PHE A 35 4.66 17.47 4.32
N VAL A 36 4.90 17.65 5.63
CA VAL A 36 4.54 16.68 6.68
C VAL A 36 3.02 16.45 6.73
N GLY A 37 2.22 17.51 6.60
CA GLY A 37 0.76 17.41 6.51
C GLY A 37 0.30 16.56 5.33
N ILE A 38 0.87 16.80 4.14
CA ILE A 38 0.58 16.01 2.93
C ILE A 38 1.01 14.55 3.11
N THR A 39 2.17 14.30 3.73
CA THR A 39 2.65 12.92 3.96
C THR A 39 1.72 12.15 4.91
N TYR A 40 1.20 12.81 5.94
CA TYR A 40 0.22 12.23 6.85
C TYR A 40 -1.09 11.88 6.12
N ALA A 41 -1.63 12.80 5.32
CA ALA A 41 -2.83 12.55 4.53
C ALA A 41 -2.62 11.39 3.53
N LEU A 42 -1.48 11.36 2.84
CA LEU A 42 -1.11 10.25 1.96
C LEU A 42 -1.03 8.93 2.72
N THR A 43 -0.48 8.92 3.94
CA THR A 43 -0.40 7.70 4.76
C THR A 43 -1.77 7.13 5.07
N ILE A 44 -2.73 7.97 5.46
CA ILE A 44 -4.12 7.54 5.72
C ILE A 44 -4.78 7.00 4.45
N VAL A 45 -4.60 7.67 3.31
CA VAL A 45 -5.13 7.23 2.02
C VAL A 45 -4.55 5.86 1.63
N TRP A 46 -3.23 5.68 1.71
CA TRP A 46 -2.57 4.42 1.38
C TRP A 46 -2.93 3.29 2.36
N LEU A 47 -3.23 3.61 3.62
CA LEU A 47 -3.70 2.64 4.61
C LEU A 47 -5.08 2.10 4.21
N LEU A 48 -5.98 3.00 3.79
CA LEU A 48 -7.29 2.60 3.27
C LEU A 48 -7.16 1.76 1.99
N VAL A 49 -6.30 2.17 1.05
CA VAL A 49 -6.02 1.40 -0.18
C VAL A 49 -5.48 0.01 0.15
N PHE A 50 -4.56 -0.10 1.11
CA PHE A 50 -4.03 -1.38 1.58
C PHE A 50 -5.13 -2.27 2.19
N ALA A 51 -5.99 -1.72 3.04
CA ALA A 51 -7.10 -2.45 3.63
C ALA A 51 -8.13 -2.91 2.60
N CYS A 52 -8.54 -2.03 1.67
CA CYS A 52 -9.49 -2.35 0.62
C CYS A 52 -8.94 -3.37 -0.39
N SER A 53 -7.63 -3.30 -0.71
CA SER A 53 -6.98 -4.24 -1.64
C SER A 53 -6.73 -5.63 -1.05
N ALA A 54 -6.76 -5.78 0.29
CA ALA A 54 -6.70 -7.08 0.92
C ALA A 54 -7.90 -7.99 0.57
N VAL A 55 -9.08 -7.40 0.33
CA VAL A 55 -10.31 -8.12 -0.02
C VAL A 55 -10.17 -8.89 -1.34
N PRO A 56 -9.86 -8.26 -2.51
CA PRO A 56 -9.68 -9.01 -3.75
C PRO A 56 -8.53 -10.01 -3.67
N VAL A 57 -7.41 -9.68 -3.00
CA VAL A 57 -6.29 -10.62 -2.83
C VAL A 57 -6.73 -11.88 -2.08
N TYR A 58 -7.52 -11.73 -1.01
CA TYR A 58 -8.07 -12.87 -0.26
C TYR A 58 -9.00 -13.73 -1.12
N ILE A 59 -9.92 -13.13 -1.88
CA ILE A 59 -10.86 -13.85 -2.76
C ILE A 59 -10.11 -14.66 -3.81
N TYR A 60 -9.13 -14.03 -4.47
CA TYR A 60 -8.33 -14.67 -5.50
C TYR A 60 -7.46 -15.79 -4.92
N PHE A 61 -6.89 -15.59 -3.73
CA PHE A 61 -6.10 -16.62 -3.05
C PHE A 61 -6.95 -17.87 -2.74
N ASN A 62 -8.14 -17.69 -2.17
CA ASN A 62 -9.06 -18.81 -1.88
C ASN A 62 -9.53 -19.52 -3.16
N THR A 63 -9.74 -18.77 -4.25
CA THR A 63 -10.11 -19.36 -5.55
C THR A 63 -8.95 -20.16 -6.14
N TRP A 64 -7.73 -19.62 -6.09
CA TRP A 64 -6.53 -20.29 -6.57
C TRP A 64 -6.22 -21.57 -5.78
N THR A 65 -6.30 -21.54 -4.46
CA THR A 65 -6.10 -22.73 -3.62
C THR A 65 -7.14 -23.80 -3.93
N THR A 66 -8.41 -23.42 -4.10
CA THR A 66 -9.48 -24.32 -4.53
C THR A 66 -9.17 -24.95 -5.89
N CYS A 67 -8.64 -24.17 -6.84
CA CYS A 67 -8.27 -24.69 -8.15
C CYS A 67 -7.09 -25.67 -8.11
N GLN A 68 -6.10 -25.43 -7.25
CA GLN A 68 -5.02 -26.38 -7.00
C GLN A 68 -5.52 -27.69 -6.38
N SER A 69 -6.48 -27.63 -5.46
CA SER A 69 -7.13 -28.81 -4.87
C SER A 69 -7.93 -29.62 -5.90
N ILE A 70 -8.56 -28.98 -6.89
CA ILE A 70 -9.28 -29.67 -7.98
C ILE A 70 -8.30 -30.30 -8.98
N ALA A 71 -7.20 -29.63 -9.31
CA ALA A 71 -6.19 -30.13 -10.24
C ALA A 71 -5.42 -31.35 -9.68
N PHE A 72 -5.32 -31.46 -8.35
CA PHE A 72 -4.64 -32.56 -7.65
C PHE A 72 -5.54 -33.18 -6.57
N PRO A 73 -6.50 -34.05 -6.95
CA PRO A 73 -7.46 -34.64 -6.02
C PRO A 73 -6.81 -35.53 -4.93
N SER A 74 -5.54 -35.92 -5.10
CA SER A 74 -4.79 -36.72 -4.11
C SER A 74 -4.50 -35.98 -2.79
N LYS A 75 -4.71 -34.66 -2.72
CA LYS A 75 -4.48 -33.85 -1.51
C LYS A 75 -5.74 -33.47 -0.75
N THR A 76 -6.93 -33.89 -1.18
CA THR A 76 -8.19 -33.52 -0.52
C THR A 76 -9.25 -34.61 -0.71
N SER A 77 -9.89 -35.06 0.38
CA SER A 77 -10.88 -36.14 0.42
C SER A 77 -12.27 -35.76 -0.14
N ALA A 78 -12.44 -34.54 -0.66
CA ALA A 78 -13.70 -34.03 -1.19
C ALA A 78 -13.77 -34.23 -2.70
N SER A 79 -14.93 -34.69 -3.20
CA SER A 79 -15.14 -34.90 -4.63
C SER A 79 -15.00 -33.59 -5.41
N ILE A 80 -14.37 -33.63 -6.58
CA ILE A 80 -14.16 -32.48 -7.48
C ILE A 80 -15.46 -31.69 -7.76
N GLY A 81 -16.62 -32.36 -7.73
CA GLY A 81 -17.94 -31.73 -7.91
C GLY A 81 -18.48 -30.94 -6.71
N SER A 82 -17.92 -31.09 -5.50
CA SER A 82 -18.37 -30.38 -4.29
C SER A 82 -17.56 -29.14 -3.95
N LEU A 83 -16.47 -28.87 -4.69
CA LEU A 83 -15.65 -27.66 -4.53
C LEU A 83 -16.21 -26.55 -5.44
N CYS A 84 -16.73 -25.50 -4.80
CA CYS A 84 -17.41 -24.39 -5.48
C CYS A 84 -16.85 -23.05 -4.99
N ALA A 85 -16.54 -22.15 -5.92
CA ALA A 85 -16.29 -20.75 -5.61
C ALA A 85 -17.62 -19.99 -5.70
N ASP A 86 -18.06 -19.43 -4.57
CA ASP A 86 -19.26 -18.59 -4.49
C ASP A 86 -18.84 -17.12 -4.37
N ALA A 87 -19.13 -16.32 -5.40
CA ALA A 87 -18.80 -14.90 -5.40
C ALA A 87 -19.71 -14.08 -4.46
N ARG A 88 -20.85 -14.65 -4.02
CA ARG A 88 -21.81 -13.99 -3.12
C ARG A 88 -21.32 -13.95 -1.68
N MET A 89 -20.52 -14.94 -1.25
CA MET A 89 -19.91 -14.96 0.08
C MET A 89 -18.97 -13.77 0.33
N TYR A 90 -18.48 -13.15 -0.74
CA TYR A 90 -17.56 -12.02 -0.67
C TYR A 90 -18.25 -10.66 -0.78
N GLY A 91 -19.59 -10.61 -0.84
CA GLY A 91 -20.38 -9.38 -0.79
C GLY A 91 -20.29 -8.49 -2.03
N VAL A 92 -19.55 -8.90 -3.07
CA VAL A 92 -19.32 -8.12 -4.30
C VAL A 92 -20.51 -8.20 -5.27
N LEU A 93 -21.33 -9.26 -5.21
CA LEU A 93 -22.49 -9.45 -6.09
C LEU A 93 -23.79 -9.64 -5.29
N PRO A 94 -24.91 -9.06 -5.74
CA PRO A 94 -26.22 -9.30 -5.14
C PRO A 94 -26.59 -10.78 -5.22
N TRP A 95 -27.40 -11.28 -4.26
CA TRP A 95 -27.86 -12.68 -4.19
C TRP A 95 -28.60 -13.18 -5.45
N ASN A 96 -28.93 -12.28 -6.38
CA ASN A 96 -29.59 -12.56 -7.66
C ASN A 96 -28.63 -12.69 -8.85
N ALA A 97 -27.32 -12.54 -8.67
CA ALA A 97 -26.37 -12.70 -9.77
C ALA A 97 -26.24 -14.17 -10.19
N PHE A 98 -26.52 -14.46 -11.46
CA PHE A 98 -26.20 -15.72 -12.14
C PHE A 98 -25.10 -15.44 -13.18
N PRO A 99 -24.00 -16.21 -13.21
CA PRO A 99 -23.64 -17.33 -12.34
C PRO A 99 -23.03 -16.85 -11.00
N GLY A 100 -23.72 -17.11 -9.88
CA GLY A 100 -23.25 -16.71 -8.54
C GLY A 100 -22.34 -17.75 -7.88
N LYS A 101 -22.38 -19.00 -8.35
CA LYS A 101 -21.57 -20.12 -7.86
C LYS A 101 -21.03 -20.91 -9.05
N VAL A 102 -19.75 -21.25 -9.03
CA VAL A 102 -19.11 -22.06 -10.08
C VAL A 102 -18.35 -23.21 -9.42
N CYS A 103 -18.63 -24.44 -9.86
CA CYS A 103 -18.11 -25.66 -9.25
C CYS A 103 -17.35 -26.53 -10.26
N GLY A 104 -16.42 -27.34 -9.77
CA GLY A 104 -15.80 -28.44 -10.52
C GLY A 104 -15.12 -28.02 -11.84
N SER A 105 -15.45 -28.71 -12.94
CA SER A 105 -14.81 -28.57 -14.26
C SER A 105 -14.97 -27.17 -14.87
N ASN A 106 -16.08 -26.49 -14.58
CA ASN A 106 -16.33 -25.11 -15.03
C ASN A 106 -15.47 -24.10 -14.26
N LEU A 107 -15.15 -24.37 -12.99
CA LEU A 107 -14.20 -23.56 -12.23
C LEU A 107 -12.75 -23.80 -12.69
N LEU A 108 -12.43 -25.05 -13.06
CA LEU A 108 -11.11 -25.43 -13.56
C LEU A 108 -10.77 -24.76 -14.89
N SER A 109 -11.74 -24.61 -15.81
CA SER A 109 -11.53 -23.91 -17.08
C SER A 109 -11.24 -22.42 -16.84
N ILE A 110 -11.95 -21.78 -15.91
CA ILE A 110 -11.72 -20.38 -15.51
C ILE A 110 -10.32 -20.23 -14.90
N CYS A 111 -9.89 -21.15 -14.04
CA CYS A 111 -8.56 -21.10 -13.43
C CYS A 111 -7.39 -21.32 -14.40
N LYS A 112 -7.63 -21.94 -15.56
CA LYS A 112 -6.64 -22.06 -16.64
C LYS A 112 -6.61 -20.86 -17.58
N THR A 113 -7.55 -19.91 -17.47
CA THR A 113 -7.53 -18.71 -18.32
C THR A 113 -6.35 -17.82 -17.97
N ALA A 114 -5.72 -17.25 -19.01
CA ALA A 114 -4.63 -16.29 -18.85
C ALA A 114 -5.10 -15.02 -18.11
N GLU A 115 -6.35 -14.62 -18.31
CA GLU A 115 -6.98 -13.49 -17.62
C GLU A 115 -6.92 -13.62 -16.09
N PHE A 116 -7.22 -14.81 -15.56
CA PHE A 116 -7.19 -15.08 -14.13
C PHE A 116 -5.76 -14.99 -13.56
N GLN A 117 -4.77 -15.55 -14.27
CA GLN A 117 -3.35 -15.49 -13.87
C GLN A 117 -2.80 -14.07 -13.89
N MET A 118 -3.04 -13.32 -14.95
CA MET A 118 -2.57 -11.93 -15.08
C MET A 118 -3.17 -11.05 -13.98
N THR A 119 -4.47 -11.21 -13.73
CA THR A 119 -5.20 -10.45 -12.71
C THR A 119 -4.67 -10.76 -11.31
N PHE A 120 -4.35 -12.02 -11.00
CA PHE A 120 -3.74 -12.43 -9.74
C PHE A 120 -2.40 -11.72 -9.48
N HIS A 121 -1.52 -11.68 -10.48
CA HIS A 121 -0.24 -11.00 -10.37
C HIS A 121 -0.41 -9.49 -10.17
N LEU A 122 -1.33 -8.86 -10.90
CA LEU A 122 -1.64 -7.43 -10.79
C LEU A 122 -2.15 -7.06 -9.38
N PHE A 123 -3.07 -7.84 -8.82
CA PHE A 123 -3.58 -7.58 -7.47
C PHE A 123 -2.54 -7.77 -6.38
N ILE A 124 -1.69 -8.80 -6.48
CA ILE A 124 -0.58 -8.99 -5.53
C ILE A 124 0.43 -7.85 -5.65
N ALA A 125 0.81 -7.47 -6.87
CA ALA A 125 1.73 -6.37 -7.09
C ALA A 125 1.18 -5.06 -6.51
N ALA A 126 -0.11 -4.79 -6.68
CA ALA A 126 -0.78 -3.62 -6.10
C ALA A 126 -0.77 -3.66 -4.56
N PHE A 127 -1.06 -4.80 -3.94
CA PHE A 127 -1.04 -4.97 -2.49
C PHE A 127 0.36 -4.81 -1.89
N VAL A 128 1.37 -5.44 -2.50
CA VAL A 128 2.77 -5.31 -2.08
C VAL A 128 3.26 -3.87 -2.30
N GLY A 129 2.86 -3.23 -3.39
CA GLY A 129 3.14 -1.81 -3.65
C GLY A 129 2.52 -0.88 -2.60
N ALA A 130 1.26 -1.12 -2.21
CA ALA A 130 0.61 -0.39 -1.14
C ALA A 130 1.29 -0.62 0.23
N ALA A 131 1.74 -1.85 0.51
CA ALA A 131 2.51 -2.15 1.73
C ALA A 131 3.86 -1.42 1.74
N ALA A 132 4.60 -1.47 0.63
CA ALA A 132 5.91 -0.84 0.51
C ALA A 132 5.84 0.69 0.66
N THR A 133 4.83 1.33 0.05
CA THR A 133 4.60 2.77 0.21
C THR A 133 4.26 3.13 1.65
N LEU A 134 3.42 2.35 2.34
CA LEU A 134 3.13 2.55 3.76
C LEU A 134 4.38 2.46 4.63
N VAL A 135 5.21 1.44 4.44
CA VAL A 135 6.47 1.29 5.19
C VAL A 135 7.40 2.49 4.92
N SER A 136 7.49 2.94 3.68
CA SER A 136 8.28 4.12 3.31
C SER A 136 7.76 5.40 3.99
N LEU A 137 6.46 5.63 3.96
CA LEU A 137 5.81 6.79 4.57
C LEU A 137 5.97 6.78 6.10
N LEU A 138 5.79 5.63 6.75
CA LEU A 138 5.99 5.48 8.19
C LEU A 138 7.45 5.74 8.59
N THR A 139 8.40 5.19 7.84
CA THR A 139 9.83 5.42 8.07
C THR A 139 10.19 6.90 7.93
N PHE A 140 9.63 7.57 6.91
CA PHE A 140 9.80 9.00 6.71
C PHE A 140 9.23 9.81 7.89
N MET A 141 8.03 9.47 8.38
CA MET A 141 7.41 10.14 9.53
C MET A 141 8.24 10.00 10.81
N ILE A 142 8.82 8.82 11.05
CA ILE A 142 9.71 8.56 12.18
C ILE A 142 10.97 9.44 12.08
N ALA A 143 11.63 9.48 10.92
CA ALA A 143 12.80 10.35 10.72
C ALA A 143 12.47 11.83 10.90
N ALA A 144 11.30 12.28 10.42
CA ALA A 144 10.85 13.65 10.57
C ALA A 144 10.59 14.04 12.04
N THR A 145 9.97 13.16 12.83
CA THR A 145 9.72 13.41 14.26
C THR A 145 11.01 13.42 15.07
N TYR A 146 11.96 12.52 14.80
CA TYR A 146 13.29 12.56 15.42
C TYR A 146 14.02 13.88 15.12
N ASN A 147 14.05 14.30 13.86
CA ASN A 147 14.69 15.56 13.46
C ASN A 147 14.04 16.78 14.14
N PHE A 148 12.71 16.81 14.23
CA PHE A 148 12.00 17.87 14.94
C PHE A 148 12.32 17.88 16.45
N ALA A 149 12.37 16.71 17.09
CA ALA A 149 12.70 16.58 18.51
C ALA A 149 14.14 17.06 18.80
N VAL A 150 15.12 16.66 17.98
CA VAL A 150 16.52 17.07 18.11
C VAL A 150 16.68 18.59 17.93
N LEU A 151 16.04 19.18 16.91
CA LEU A 151 16.03 20.63 16.71
C LEU A 151 15.40 21.38 17.89
N LYS A 152 14.34 20.83 18.49
CA LYS A 152 13.69 21.41 19.67
C LYS A 152 14.58 21.36 20.92
N LEU A 153 15.41 20.33 21.07
CA LEU A 153 16.37 20.21 22.17
C LEU A 153 17.56 21.16 21.99
N MET A 154 18.17 21.22 20.80
CA MET A 154 19.31 22.11 20.52
C MET A 154 18.93 23.60 20.57
N GLY A 155 17.71 23.95 20.15
CA GLY A 155 17.19 25.32 20.27
C GLY A 155 16.92 25.77 21.71
N ARG A 156 16.83 24.84 22.67
CA ARG A 156 16.75 25.16 24.11
C ARG A 156 18.14 25.32 24.75
N GLY A 157 19.18 24.69 24.19
CA GLY A 157 20.56 24.78 24.68
C GLY A 157 21.32 26.05 24.26
N THR A 158 20.83 26.78 23.26
CA THR A 158 21.41 28.05 22.76
C THR A 158 20.81 29.30 23.43
N LYS A 159 20.12 29.12 24.56
CA LYS A 159 19.48 30.20 25.35
C LYS A 159 20.23 30.54 26.64
N PHE A 160 21.56 30.47 26.61
CA PHE A 160 22.43 30.99 27.66
C PHE A 160 23.37 32.03 27.07
#